data_AF-A0A0E0GX40-F1
#
_entry.id   AF-A0A0E0GX40-F1
#
_cell.length_a   1.000
_cell.length_b   1.000
_cell.length_c   1.000
_cell.angle_alpha   90.00
_cell.angle_beta   90.00
_cell.angle_gamma   90.00
#
_symmetry.space_group_name_H-M   'P 1'
#
loop_
_entity.id
_entity.type
_entity.pdbx_description
1 polymer ?
#
loop_
_entity_poly.entity_id
_entity_poly.type
_entity_poly.pdbx_seq_one_letter_code
_entity_poly.pdbx_strand_id
1 'polypeptide(L)'
;MDPIKCIAKEAELMLELLKHGATDTDDIIQQSSVIRLCAMSLFHLQGCQSLVAAGAMLGVAKEAKMLCDWMKKENKLVIFSKSLSLPCCELEESRLIRIRALDVMMTILQQSSFPSSKDKVRSPRSEDTPKTKRRCSEKSFAGPA
;
A
#
# COMPACT_ATOMS: atom_id res chain seq x y z
N MET A 1 7.54 -4.39 -5.29
CA MET A 1 7.14 -3.09 -5.85
C MET A 1 8.05 -2.06 -5.21
N ASP A 2 8.68 -1.22 -6.02
CA ASP A 2 9.53 -0.12 -5.56
C ASP A 2 8.68 1.04 -5.02
N PRO A 3 8.82 1.44 -3.73
CA PRO A 3 8.12 2.59 -3.18
C PRO A 3 8.33 3.88 -4.00
N ILE A 4 9.48 4.03 -4.67
CA ILE A 4 9.78 5.17 -5.54
C ILE A 4 8.77 5.25 -6.70
N LYS A 5 8.41 4.10 -7.28
CA LYS A 5 7.43 4.06 -8.37
C LYS A 5 6.02 4.43 -7.90
N CYS A 6 5.66 4.08 -6.66
CA CYS A 6 4.40 4.52 -6.05
C CYS A 6 4.39 6.04 -5.90
N ILE A 7 5.44 6.59 -5.29
CA ILE A 7 5.61 8.02 -5.05
C ILE A 7 5.56 8.81 -6.37
N ALA A 8 6.23 8.32 -7.41
CA ALA A 8 6.23 8.96 -8.72
C ALA A 8 4.82 8.99 -9.35
N LYS A 9 4.05 7.90 -9.26
CA LYS A 9 2.69 7.86 -9.82
C LYS A 9 1.70 8.73 -9.07
N GLU A 10 1.81 8.82 -7.75
CA GLU A 10 1.04 9.77 -6.96
C GLU A 10 1.40 11.22 -7.29
N ALA A 11 2.68 11.52 -7.50
CA ALA A 11 3.11 12.87 -7.90
C ALA A 11 2.60 13.25 -9.30
N GLU A 12 2.62 12.31 -10.26
CA GLU A 12 2.01 12.51 -11.59
C GLU A 12 0.49 12.77 -11.48
N LEU A 13 -0.22 12.02 -10.64
CA LEU A 13 -1.64 12.19 -10.40
C LEU A 13 -1.95 13.57 -9.80
N MET A 14 -1.23 13.97 -8.75
CA MET A 14 -1.39 15.29 -8.11
C MET A 14 -1.15 16.42 -9.11
N LEU A 15 -0.10 16.32 -9.93
CA LEU A 15 0.17 17.31 -10.96
C LEU A 15 -0.99 17.41 -11.95
N GLU A 16 -1.53 16.27 -12.39
CA GLU A 16 -2.63 16.27 -13.35
C GLU A 16 -3.94 16.80 -12.77
N LEU A 17 -4.22 16.52 -11.49
CA LEU A 17 -5.34 17.10 -10.75
C LEU A 17 -5.24 18.63 -10.68
N LEU A 18 -4.07 19.17 -10.33
CA LEU A 18 -3.85 20.61 -10.23
C LEU A 18 -4.03 21.30 -11.59
N LYS A 19 -3.55 20.68 -12.68
CA LYS A 19 -3.78 21.21 -14.05
C LYS A 19 -5.26 21.32 -14.40
N HIS A 20 -6.09 20.42 -13.88
CA HIS A 20 -7.53 20.38 -14.12
C HIS A 20 -8.33 21.16 -13.06
N GLY A 21 -7.66 21.95 -12.22
CA GLY A 21 -8.31 22.90 -11.29
C GLY A 21 -8.56 22.36 -9.89
N ALA A 22 -7.98 21.22 -9.50
CA ALA A 22 -8.00 20.79 -8.10
C ALA A 22 -7.25 21.79 -7.20
N THR A 23 -7.69 21.91 -5.95
CA THR A 23 -6.99 22.64 -4.89
C THR A 23 -6.26 21.69 -3.95
N ASP A 24 -5.39 22.24 -3.11
CA ASP A 24 -4.65 21.49 -2.09
C ASP A 24 -5.55 20.89 -1.00
N THR A 25 -6.78 21.38 -0.87
CA THR A 25 -7.80 20.88 0.05
C THR A 25 -8.64 19.74 -0.53
N ASP A 26 -8.53 19.43 -1.82
CA ASP A 26 -9.27 18.31 -2.40
C ASP A 26 -8.86 16.97 -1.78
N ASP A 27 -9.85 16.14 -1.45
CA ASP A 27 -9.66 14.85 -0.75
C ASP A 27 -8.61 13.96 -1.43
N ILE A 28 -8.57 13.95 -2.76
CA ILE A 28 -7.59 13.15 -3.53
C ILE A 28 -6.17 13.72 -3.45
N ILE A 29 -6.00 15.04 -3.38
CA ILE A 29 -4.68 15.67 -3.21
C ILE A 29 -4.14 15.36 -1.82
N GLN A 30 -4.99 15.48 -0.80
CA GLN A 30 -4.64 15.11 0.57
C GLN A 30 -4.33 13.62 0.68
N GLN A 31 -5.19 12.74 0.12
CA GLN A 31 -4.96 11.31 0.12
C GLN A 31 -3.64 10.94 -0.58
N SER A 32 -3.35 11.54 -1.75
CA SER A 32 -2.09 11.30 -2.47
C SER A 32 -0.87 11.72 -1.64
N SER A 33 -0.98 12.81 -0.87
CA SER A 33 0.08 13.27 0.03
C SER A 33 0.33 12.26 1.16
N VAL A 34 -0.73 11.73 1.78
CA VAL A 34 -0.61 10.69 2.82
C VAL A 34 -0.02 9.40 2.25
N ILE A 35 -0.48 8.96 1.07
CA ILE A 35 0.06 7.78 0.40
C ILE A 35 1.56 7.90 0.15
N ARG A 36 2.02 9.06 -0.35
CA ARG A 36 3.45 9.31 -0.58
C ARG A 36 4.26 9.25 0.71
N LEU A 37 3.74 9.86 1.78
CA LEU A 37 4.37 9.78 3.10
C LEU A 37 4.43 8.34 3.60
N CYS A 38 3.34 7.57 3.46
CA CYS A 38 3.31 6.18 3.87
C CYS A 38 4.32 5.33 3.06
N ALA A 39 4.39 5.53 1.73
CA ALA A 39 5.35 4.83 0.88
C ALA A 39 6.81 5.13 1.29
N MET A 40 7.13 6.39 1.63
CA MET A 40 8.44 6.77 2.15
C MET A 40 8.75 6.09 3.49
N SER A 41 7.80 6.10 4.42
CA SER A 41 7.98 5.50 5.75
C SER A 41 8.11 3.98 5.69
N LEU A 42 7.48 3.33 4.71
CA LEU A 42 7.56 1.88 4.48
C LEU A 42 8.83 1.44 3.72
N PHE A 43 9.67 2.38 3.26
CA PHE A 43 10.83 2.09 2.43
C PHE A 43 11.83 1.10 3.07
N HIS A 44 11.99 1.18 4.39
CA HIS A 44 12.96 0.37 5.15
C HIS A 44 12.37 -0.95 5.68
N LEU A 45 11.12 -1.26 5.35
CA LEU A 45 10.42 -2.41 5.92
C LEU A 45 10.96 -3.74 5.39
N GLN A 46 11.24 -4.67 6.30
CA GLN A 46 11.75 -6.01 6.00
C GLN A 46 10.75 -7.11 6.39
N GLY A 47 10.96 -8.33 5.87
CA GLY A 47 10.12 -9.50 6.19
C GLY A 47 8.76 -9.52 5.48
N CYS A 48 7.81 -10.33 5.98
CA CYS A 48 6.51 -10.55 5.32
C CYS A 48 5.71 -9.26 5.10
N GLN A 49 5.80 -8.29 6.02
CA GLN A 49 5.10 -7.02 5.91
C GLN A 49 5.62 -6.18 4.73
N SER A 50 6.89 -6.36 4.32
CA SER A 50 7.46 -5.75 3.12
C SER A 50 6.70 -6.16 1.85
N LEU A 51 6.32 -7.44 1.74
CA LEU A 51 5.56 -7.95 0.60
C LEU A 51 4.13 -7.38 0.56
N VAL A 52 3.47 -7.30 1.72
CA VAL A 52 2.13 -6.73 1.83
C VAL A 52 2.16 -5.23 1.48
N ALA A 53 3.12 -4.49 2.02
CA ALA A 53 3.34 -3.08 1.71
C ALA A 53 3.61 -2.87 0.22
N ALA A 54 4.46 -3.70 -0.39
CA ALA A 54 4.73 -3.67 -1.83
C ALA A 54 3.46 -3.96 -2.67
N GLY A 55 2.62 -4.90 -2.23
CA GLY A 55 1.34 -5.19 -2.88
C GLY A 55 0.38 -4.00 -2.83
N ALA A 56 0.22 -3.38 -1.66
CA ALA A 56 -0.60 -2.18 -1.49
C ALA A 56 -0.10 -1.01 -2.36
N MET A 57 1.21 -0.73 -2.34
CA MET A 57 1.83 0.30 -3.18
C MET A 57 1.69 0.03 -4.68
N LEU A 58 1.69 -1.24 -5.10
CA LEU A 58 1.44 -1.60 -6.50
C LEU A 58 0.01 -1.26 -6.91
N GLY A 59 -0.98 -1.59 -6.07
CA GLY A 59 -2.39 -1.25 -6.29
C GLY A 59 -2.55 0.26 -6.44
N VAL A 60 -2.10 1.01 -5.44
CA VAL A 60 -2.10 2.49 -5.46
C VAL A 60 -1.50 3.05 -6.76
N ALA A 61 -0.32 2.59 -7.16
CA ALA A 61 0.36 3.09 -8.34
C ALA A 61 -0.40 2.80 -9.65
N LYS A 62 -1.06 1.65 -9.75
CA LYS A 62 -1.93 1.31 -10.90
C LYS A 62 -3.14 2.24 -10.96
N GLU A 63 -3.79 2.43 -9.82
CA GLU A 63 -4.98 3.29 -9.73
C GLU A 63 -4.65 4.77 -9.97
N ALA A 64 -3.51 5.26 -9.47
CA ALA A 64 -3.05 6.62 -9.77
C ALA A 64 -2.84 6.83 -11.27
N LYS A 65 -2.23 5.84 -11.92
CA LYS A 65 -2.03 5.88 -13.37
C LYS A 65 -3.37 5.91 -14.10
N MET A 66 -4.32 5.06 -13.71
CA MET A 66 -5.65 5.01 -14.33
C MET A 66 -6.38 6.35 -14.22
N LEU A 67 -6.43 6.94 -13.02
CA LEU A 67 -7.06 8.26 -12.80
C LEU A 67 -6.35 9.35 -13.61
N CYS A 68 -5.01 9.35 -13.63
CA CYS A 68 -4.21 10.30 -14.40
C CYS A 68 -4.47 10.18 -15.91
N ASP A 69 -4.44 8.96 -16.45
CA ASP A 69 -4.67 8.69 -17.87
C ASP A 69 -6.12 9.05 -18.26
N TRP A 70 -7.09 8.78 -17.38
CA TRP A 70 -8.48 9.16 -17.60
C TRP A 70 -8.66 10.69 -17.66
N MET A 71 -8.09 11.44 -16.70
CA MET A 71 -8.18 12.91 -16.73
C MET A 71 -7.56 13.50 -17.99
N LYS A 72 -6.39 12.99 -18.42
CA LYS A 72 -5.75 13.42 -19.67
C LYS A 72 -6.61 13.14 -20.90
N LYS A 73 -7.28 11.99 -20.93
CA LYS A 73 -8.13 11.58 -22.05
C LYS A 73 -9.41 12.42 -22.12
N GLU A 74 -10.08 12.58 -20.98
CA GLU A 74 -11.39 13.22 -20.93
C GLU A 74 -11.31 14.75 -20.74
N ASN A 75 -10.12 15.27 -20.45
CA ASN A 75 -9.85 16.67 -20.14
C ASN A 75 -10.80 17.22 -19.05
N LYS A 76 -11.04 16.40 -18.02
CA LYS A 76 -11.99 16.66 -16.94
C LYS A 76 -11.36 16.31 -15.61
N LEU A 77 -11.67 17.12 -14.60
CA LEU A 77 -11.28 16.84 -13.23
C LEU A 77 -12.04 15.62 -12.69
N VAL A 78 -11.33 14.68 -12.09
CA VAL A 78 -11.96 13.60 -11.33
C VAL A 78 -12.42 14.15 -9.98
N ILE A 79 -13.72 14.13 -9.72
CA ILE A 79 -14.26 14.60 -8.44
C ILE A 79 -14.13 13.45 -7.45
N PHE A 80 -13.20 13.56 -6.50
CA PHE A 80 -12.90 12.50 -5.54
C PHE A 80 -13.67 12.59 -4.22
N SER A 81 -14.98 12.80 -4.28
CA SER A 81 -15.83 12.89 -3.08
C SER A 81 -16.58 11.58 -2.85
N LYS A 82 -16.52 11.04 -1.62
CA LYS A 82 -17.29 9.83 -1.22
C LYS A 82 -18.80 9.97 -1.41
N SER A 83 -19.33 11.19 -1.43
CA SER A 83 -20.76 11.46 -1.62
C SER A 83 -21.17 11.57 -3.10
N LEU A 84 -20.22 11.56 -4.04
CA LEU A 84 -20.48 11.76 -5.46
C LEU A 84 -20.01 10.56 -6.29
N SER A 85 -20.90 10.08 -7.15
CA SER A 85 -20.60 9.03 -8.11
C SER A 85 -19.59 9.52 -9.16
N LEU A 86 -18.54 8.73 -9.42
CA LEU A 86 -17.64 8.97 -10.54
C LEU A 86 -18.32 8.67 -11.89
N PRO A 87 -17.78 9.22 -12.99
CA PRO A 87 -18.33 9.04 -14.33
C PRO A 87 -18.46 7.60 -14.82
N CYS A 88 -17.70 6.65 -14.27
CA CYS A 88 -17.84 5.22 -14.58
C CYS A 88 -17.41 4.31 -13.41
N CYS A 89 -17.87 3.05 -13.46
CA CYS A 89 -17.62 2.03 -12.44
C CYS A 89 -16.13 1.76 -12.21
N GLU A 90 -15.30 1.79 -13.26
CA GLU A 90 -13.86 1.56 -13.15
C GLU A 90 -13.18 2.58 -12.24
N LEU A 91 -13.60 3.85 -12.29
CA LEU A 91 -13.01 4.89 -11.43
C LEU A 91 -13.51 4.80 -9.98
N GLU A 92 -14.73 4.30 -9.76
CA GLU A 92 -15.23 3.97 -8.42
C GLU A 92 -14.43 2.83 -7.80
N GLU A 93 -14.22 1.75 -8.54
CA GLU A 93 -13.39 0.63 -8.11
C GLU A 93 -11.95 1.11 -7.85
N SER A 94 -11.40 1.94 -8.74
CA SER A 94 -10.09 2.56 -8.59
C SER A 94 -9.99 3.36 -7.28
N ARG A 95 -10.99 4.22 -6.99
CA ARG A 95 -11.08 4.95 -5.71
C ARG A 95 -11.09 3.99 -4.53
N LEU A 96 -11.94 2.96 -4.55
CA LEU A 96 -12.07 2.02 -3.45
C LEU A 96 -10.77 1.25 -3.19
N ILE A 97 -10.11 0.78 -4.25
CA ILE A 97 -8.82 0.09 -4.17
C ILE A 97 -7.77 1.01 -3.54
N ARG A 98 -7.71 2.29 -3.95
CA ARG A 98 -6.79 3.27 -3.36
C ARG A 98 -7.03 3.48 -1.88
N ILE A 99 -8.29 3.67 -1.46
CA ILE A 99 -8.66 3.84 -0.05
C ILE A 99 -8.21 2.61 0.76
N ARG A 100 -8.57 1.40 0.30
CA ARG A 100 -8.23 0.17 1.03
C ARG A 100 -6.73 -0.10 1.06
N ALA A 101 -6.01 0.21 -0.01
CA ALA A 101 -4.56 0.06 -0.04
C ALA A 101 -3.87 1.05 0.92
N LEU A 102 -4.37 2.28 1.01
CA LEU A 102 -3.90 3.25 2.00
C LEU A 102 -4.17 2.75 3.44
N ASP A 103 -5.36 2.23 3.73
CA ASP A 103 -5.68 1.65 5.05
C ASP A 103 -4.68 0.55 5.43
N VAL A 104 -4.32 -0.31 4.48
CA VAL A 104 -3.29 -1.35 4.68
C VAL A 104 -1.92 -0.72 4.96
N MET A 105 -1.48 0.26 4.15
CA MET A 105 -0.21 0.95 4.35
C MET A 105 -0.13 1.59 5.74
N MET A 106 -1.20 2.26 6.18
CA MET A 106 -1.28 2.87 7.51
C MET A 106 -1.27 1.82 8.63
N THR A 107 -1.98 0.70 8.45
CA THR A 107 -1.99 -0.41 9.42
C THR A 107 -0.60 -1.01 9.61
N ILE A 108 0.12 -1.23 8.51
CA ILE A 108 1.50 -1.75 8.56
C ILE A 108 2.40 -0.77 9.31
N LEU A 109 2.29 0.54 9.02
CA LEU A 109 3.05 1.56 9.72
C LEU A 109 2.77 1.56 11.23
N GLN A 110 1.51 1.54 11.63
CA GLN A 110 1.13 1.45 13.03
C GLN A 110 1.73 0.20 13.70
N GLN A 111 1.63 -0.96 13.06
CA GLN A 111 2.21 -2.21 13.58
C GLN A 111 3.74 -2.18 13.66
N SER A 112 4.41 -1.45 12.77
CA SER A 112 5.87 -1.32 12.75
C SER A 112 6.41 -0.34 13.81
N SER A 113 5.59 0.63 14.23
CA SER A 113 5.98 1.64 15.23
C SER A 113 5.95 1.12 16.67
N PHE A 114 5.21 0.04 16.94
CA PHE A 114 5.17 -0.58 18.26
C PHE A 114 6.07 -1.81 18.30
N PRO A 115 7.07 -1.87 19.20
CA PRO A 115 7.75 -3.14 19.44
C PRO A 115 6.72 -4.16 19.91
N SER A 116 6.58 -5.25 19.17
CA SER A 116 5.71 -6.37 19.56
C SER A 116 6.13 -6.79 20.97
N SER A 117 5.23 -6.66 21.95
CA SER A 117 5.48 -7.03 23.34
C SER A 117 5.49 -8.55 23.55
N LYS A 118 6.18 -9.29 22.68
CA LYS A 118 6.43 -10.73 22.80
C LYS A 118 7.89 -10.98 23.17
N ASP A 119 8.38 -10.25 24.16
CA ASP A 119 9.52 -10.69 24.97
C ASP A 119 9.23 -10.33 26.43
N LYS A 120 8.48 -11.21 27.10
CA LYS A 120 8.48 -11.27 28.56
C LYS A 120 8.96 -12.65 29.00
N VAL A 121 10.21 -12.61 29.50
CA VAL A 121 10.83 -13.48 30.51
C VAL A 121 11.33 -14.84 30.03
N ARG A 122 12.64 -14.91 29.77
CA ARG A 122 13.46 -16.08 30.09
C ARG A 122 14.41 -15.69 31.22
N SER A 123 14.26 -16.33 32.39
CA SER A 123 15.29 -16.34 33.44
C SER A 123 15.87 -17.77 33.52
N PRO A 124 17.16 -17.94 33.87
CA PRO A 124 17.96 -19.08 33.42
C PRO A 124 17.93 -20.25 34.42
N ARG A 125 18.09 -21.48 33.89
CA ARG A 125 18.79 -22.59 34.56
C ARG A 125 19.16 -23.72 33.58
N SER A 126 20.48 -23.91 33.48
CA SER A 126 21.30 -25.13 33.32
C SER A 126 20.99 -26.22 32.26
N GLU A 127 22.06 -26.47 31.49
CA GLU A 127 22.60 -27.76 31.00
C GLU A 127 22.15 -28.40 29.66
N ASP A 128 23.14 -28.40 28.76
CA ASP A 128 23.61 -29.42 27.80
C ASP A 128 22.84 -29.84 26.53
N THR A 129 23.66 -29.87 25.47
CA THR A 129 23.50 -30.04 24.00
C THR A 129 22.93 -31.40 23.51
N PRO A 130 22.72 -31.70 22.18
CA PRO A 130 23.07 -30.95 20.95
C PRO A 130 21.98 -30.85 19.84
N LYS A 131 22.37 -30.13 18.78
CA LYS A 131 21.69 -29.69 17.54
C LYS A 131 20.89 -30.76 16.77
N THR A 132 19.68 -30.41 16.33
CA THR A 132 19.01 -31.04 15.18
C THR A 132 18.46 -29.99 14.21
N LYS A 133 18.92 -30.06 12.96
CA LYS A 133 18.49 -29.22 11.82
C LYS A 133 16.97 -29.32 11.62
N ARG A 134 16.26 -28.18 11.60
CA ARG A 134 14.87 -28.13 11.11
C ARG A 134 14.87 -28.22 9.59
N ARG A 135 14.31 -29.32 9.08
CA ARG A 135 13.97 -29.53 7.67
C ARG A 135 12.68 -28.75 7.38
N CYS A 136 12.71 -27.88 6.37
CA CYS A 136 11.50 -27.25 5.83
C CYS A 136 10.78 -28.32 4.99
N SER A 137 9.58 -28.74 5.38
CA SER A 137 8.79 -29.70 4.60
C SER A 137 8.08 -28.97 3.47
N GLU A 138 8.49 -29.24 2.24
CA GLU A 138 7.66 -29.05 1.05
C GLU A 138 6.45 -29.98 1.14
N LYS A 139 5.24 -29.42 1.04
CA LYS A 139 4.05 -30.19 0.68
C LYS A 139 3.76 -29.91 -0.78
N SER A 140 4.10 -30.88 -1.63
CA SER A 140 3.65 -30.99 -3.01
C SER A 140 2.15 -31.30 -3.03
N PHE A 141 1.41 -30.53 -3.82
CA PHE A 141 0.01 -30.81 -4.19
C PHE A 141 -0.01 -31.98 -5.18
N ALA A 142 -0.81 -33.01 -4.90
CA ALA A 142 -1.24 -33.99 -5.88
C ALA A 142 -2.64 -33.62 -6.37
N GLY A 143 -2.81 -33.48 -7.69
CA GLY A 143 -4.12 -33.34 -8.34
C GLY A 143 -4.85 -34.69 -8.45
N PRO A 144 -6.17 -34.70 -8.68
CA PRO A 144 -6.94 -35.93 -8.74
C PRO A 144 -6.85 -36.61 -10.11
N ALA A 145 -7.07 -37.93 -10.10
CA ALA A 145 -7.03 -38.85 -11.23
C ALA A 145 -8.24 -38.69 -12.18
#